data_AF-A0A7T8GWP6-F1
#
_entry.id   AF-A0A7T8GWP6-F1
#
_cell.length_a   1.000
_cell.length_b   1.000
_cell.length_c   1.000
_cell.angle_alpha   90.00
_cell.angle_beta   90.00
_cell.angle_gamma   90.00
#
_symmetry.space_group_name_H-M   'P 1'
#
loop_
_entity.id
_entity.type
_entity.pdbx_description
1 polymer ?
#
loop_
_entity_poly.entity_id
_entity_poly.type
_entity_poly.pdbx_seq_one_letter_code
_entity_poly.pdbx_strand_id
1 'polypeptide(L)'
;MNAEEYILSSSGLGLPEDSEYMREQSHGNGNQAVMNEKVQSLAGSIYEEFESMILRYDTDVVKSLMPLIVNVLESLDLSYTEIQEYEVELELLKEDNEQLVTQYERKR
;
A
#
# COMPACT_ATOMS: atom_id res chain seq x y z
N MET A 1 17.36 -12.22 -5.17
CA MET A 1 18.78 -11.81 -5.13
C MET A 1 18.92 -10.52 -5.91
N ASN A 2 18.78 -9.43 -5.19
CA ASN A 2 18.94 -8.05 -5.63
C ASN A 2 20.37 -7.58 -5.30
N ALA A 3 20.90 -6.66 -6.12
CA ALA A 3 22.28 -6.18 -6.07
C ALA A 3 22.70 -5.54 -4.73
N GLU A 4 21.75 -5.28 -3.84
CA GLU A 4 21.93 -4.79 -2.47
C GLU A 4 22.58 -5.84 -1.55
N GLU A 5 22.39 -7.12 -1.85
CA GLU A 5 23.01 -8.24 -1.11
C GLU A 5 24.54 -8.31 -1.33
N TYR A 6 25.06 -7.75 -2.44
CA TYR A 6 26.47 -7.83 -2.83
C TYR A 6 27.33 -6.67 -2.28
N ILE A 7 26.72 -5.51 -2.03
CA ILE A 7 27.44 -4.33 -1.53
C ILE A 7 27.73 -4.47 -0.02
N LEU A 8 26.81 -5.06 0.73
CA LEU A 8 26.91 -5.24 2.18
C LEU A 8 27.97 -6.26 2.63
N SER A 9 28.36 -7.21 1.77
CA SER A 9 29.37 -8.23 2.15
C SER A 9 30.83 -7.75 2.04
N SER A 10 31.09 -6.58 1.46
CA SER A 10 32.44 -6.14 1.07
C SER A 10 33.09 -5.13 2.01
N SER A 11 32.32 -4.47 2.87
CA SER A 11 32.80 -3.41 3.76
C SER A 11 32.67 -3.83 5.21
N GLY A 12 33.61 -4.65 5.68
CA GLY A 12 33.69 -5.14 7.07
C GLY A 12 33.95 -4.05 8.11
N LEU A 13 32.98 -3.17 8.33
CA LEU A 13 32.93 -2.22 9.44
C LEU A 13 31.64 -2.46 10.21
N GLY A 14 31.77 -3.25 11.28
CA GLY A 14 30.68 -3.55 12.20
C GLY A 14 30.21 -2.30 12.94
N LEU A 15 28.90 -2.15 13.04
CA LEU A 15 28.23 -1.33 14.04
C LEU A 15 27.23 -2.21 14.82
N PRO A 16 26.94 -1.86 16.09
CA PRO A 16 26.52 -2.80 17.12
C PRO A 16 25.08 -3.32 16.97
N GLU A 17 24.87 -4.51 17.53
CA GLU A 17 23.70 -5.39 17.50
C GLU A 17 22.42 -4.86 18.20
N ASP A 18 22.03 -3.60 18.02
CA ASP A 18 20.76 -3.08 18.60
C ASP A 18 19.76 -2.63 17.53
N SER A 19 19.50 -3.51 16.55
CA SER A 19 18.44 -3.35 15.55
C SER A 19 17.18 -4.17 15.83
N GLU A 20 17.00 -4.65 17.08
CA GLU A 20 15.76 -5.33 17.49
C GLU A 20 14.57 -4.36 17.64
N TYR A 21 14.80 -3.05 17.83
CA TYR A 21 13.72 -2.07 17.99
C TYR A 21 12.93 -1.74 16.71
N MET A 22 13.41 -2.16 15.53
CA MET A 22 12.71 -1.95 14.25
C MET A 22 12.01 -3.20 13.73
N ARG A 23 12.13 -4.35 14.42
CA ARG A 23 11.65 -5.66 13.92
C ARG A 23 10.38 -6.18 14.60
N GLU A 24 9.62 -5.33 15.29
CA GLU A 24 8.36 -5.73 15.92
C GLU A 24 7.16 -4.89 15.46
N GLN A 25 6.98 -4.70 14.14
CA GLN A 25 5.65 -4.39 13.55
C GLN A 25 5.42 -5.03 12.16
N SER A 26 6.15 -6.09 11.80
CA SER A 26 5.96 -6.81 10.51
C SER A 26 5.32 -8.20 10.67
N HIS A 27 4.48 -8.38 11.70
CA HIS A 27 3.73 -9.63 11.87
C HIS A 27 2.23 -9.35 11.86
N GLY A 28 1.69 -9.32 10.64
CA GLY A 28 0.26 -9.18 10.34
C GLY A 28 -0.12 -9.81 9.00
N ASN A 29 0.05 -11.13 8.89
CA ASN A 29 -0.83 -12.05 8.17
C ASN A 29 -1.03 -11.92 6.63
N GLY A 30 -0.30 -12.73 5.86
CA GLY A 30 -0.90 -13.81 5.02
C GLY A 30 -1.79 -13.49 3.82
N ASN A 31 -2.18 -12.24 3.58
CA ASN A 31 -2.83 -11.74 2.37
C ASN A 31 -2.33 -10.29 2.20
N GLN A 32 -1.16 -10.09 1.60
CA GLN A 32 -0.87 -8.79 1.00
C GLN A 32 -1.85 -8.66 -0.18
N ALA A 33 -3.05 -8.16 0.09
CA ALA A 33 -3.83 -7.50 -0.94
C ALA A 33 -2.88 -6.53 -1.63
N VAL A 34 -2.81 -6.58 -2.96
CA VAL A 34 -1.93 -5.70 -3.73
C VAL A 34 -2.44 -4.28 -3.50
N MET A 35 -1.79 -3.58 -2.59
CA MET A 35 -2.11 -2.19 -2.25
C MET A 35 -2.10 -1.36 -3.53
N ASN A 36 -3.07 -0.48 -3.66
CA ASN A 36 -3.22 0.37 -4.82
C ASN A 36 -1.92 1.15 -5.10
N GLU A 37 -1.45 1.15 -6.34
CA GLU A 37 -0.15 1.73 -6.74
C GLU A 37 0.01 3.19 -6.29
N LYS A 38 -1.08 3.98 -6.31
CA LYS A 38 -1.05 5.38 -5.85
C LYS A 38 -0.90 5.47 -4.34
N VAL A 39 -1.58 4.59 -3.59
CA VAL A 39 -1.48 4.54 -2.13
C VAL A 39 -0.10 4.05 -1.71
N GLN A 40 0.46 3.06 -2.43
CA GLN A 40 1.82 2.58 -2.22
C GLN A 40 2.86 3.68 -2.48
N SER A 41 2.74 4.41 -3.59
CA SER A 41 3.63 5.54 -3.88
C SER A 41 3.54 6.64 -2.82
N LEU A 42 2.32 6.96 -2.37
CA LEU A 42 2.09 7.97 -1.34
C LEU A 42 2.67 7.53 0.01
N ALA A 43 2.48 6.27 0.39
CA ALA A 43 3.07 5.69 1.59
C ALA A 43 4.60 5.79 1.56
N GLY A 44 5.22 5.46 0.43
CA GLY A 44 6.65 5.64 0.21
C GLY A 44 7.12 7.07 0.48
N SER A 45 6.50 8.06 -0.15
CA SER A 45 6.86 9.47 0.07
C SER A 45 6.63 9.95 1.51
N ILE A 46 5.59 9.46 2.19
CA ILE A 46 5.36 9.79 3.61
C ILE A 46 6.45 9.19 4.49
N TYR A 47 6.83 7.93 4.25
CA TYR A 47 7.88 7.27 5.03
C TYR A 47 9.26 7.90 4.81
N GLU A 48 9.60 8.31 3.58
CA GLU A 48 10.83 9.07 3.30
C GLU A 48 10.90 10.39 4.11
N GLU A 49 9.79 11.12 4.20
CA GLU A 49 9.73 12.34 5.02
C GLU A 49 9.80 12.02 6.53
N PHE A 50 9.20 10.91 6.97
CA PHE A 50 9.31 10.47 8.37
C PHE A 50 10.75 10.12 8.72
N GLU A 51 11.47 9.42 7.84
CA GLU A 51 12.91 9.17 8.03
C GLU A 51 13.69 10.48 8.17
N SER A 52 13.43 11.46 7.30
CA SER A 52 14.03 12.80 7.38
C SER A 52 13.72 13.51 8.72
N MET A 53 12.50 13.37 9.24
CA MET A 53 12.12 13.92 10.54
C MET A 53 12.81 13.20 11.71
N ILE A 54 12.87 11.87 11.68
CA ILE A 54 13.53 11.05 12.70
C ILE A 54 15.02 11.42 12.76
N LEU A 55 15.68 11.56 11.61
CA LEU A 55 17.09 11.94 11.54
C LEU A 55 17.38 13.33 12.14
N ARG A 56 16.42 14.26 12.12
CA ARG A 56 16.58 15.63 12.61
C ARG A 56 16.12 15.82 14.06
N TYR A 57 15.09 15.10 14.49
CA TYR A 57 14.36 15.39 15.73
C TYR A 57 14.14 14.17 16.63
N ASP A 58 14.61 12.98 16.25
CA ASP A 58 14.37 11.67 16.88
C ASP A 58 12.99 11.05 16.59
N THR A 59 12.88 9.76 16.87
CA THR A 59 11.79 8.84 16.59
C THR A 59 10.48 9.21 17.27
N ASP A 60 10.54 9.87 18.44
CA ASP A 60 9.36 10.23 19.21
C ASP A 60 8.39 11.16 18.47
N VAL A 61 8.88 11.96 17.51
CA VAL A 61 8.05 12.92 16.76
C VAL A 61 7.04 12.26 15.82
N VAL A 62 7.31 11.02 15.39
CA VAL A 62 6.43 10.28 14.46
C VAL A 62 5.62 9.18 15.15
N LYS A 63 5.97 8.77 16.37
CA LYS A 63 5.35 7.61 17.05
C LYS A 63 3.82 7.71 17.16
N SER A 64 3.29 8.88 17.52
CA SER A 64 1.85 9.10 17.62
C SER A 64 1.18 9.34 16.26
N LEU A 65 1.96 9.74 15.25
CA LEU A 65 1.47 10.03 13.90
C LEU A 65 1.39 8.76 13.03
N MET A 66 2.31 7.82 13.22
CA MET A 66 2.35 6.54 12.49
C MET A 66 1.00 5.81 12.46
N PRO A 67 0.32 5.53 13.60
CA PRO A 67 -0.95 4.81 13.56
C PRO A 67 -2.06 5.59 12.83
N LEU A 68 -2.02 6.93 12.87
CA LEU A 68 -2.99 7.76 12.16
C LEU A 68 -2.77 7.69 10.64
N ILE A 69 -1.51 7.77 10.20
CA ILE A 69 -1.16 7.65 8.78
C ILE A 69 -1.46 6.26 8.25
N VAL A 70 -1.11 5.21 8.99
CA VAL A 70 -1.44 3.83 8.60
C VAL A 70 -2.94 3.68 8.43
N ASN A 71 -3.75 4.14 9.38
CA ASN A 71 -5.21 4.09 9.28
C ASN A 71 -5.75 4.84 8.05
N VAL A 72 -5.21 6.03 7.76
CA VAL A 72 -5.60 6.81 6.57
C VAL A 72 -5.23 6.08 5.28
N LEU A 73 -4.03 5.50 5.19
CA LEU A 73 -3.59 4.75 4.02
C LEU A 73 -4.41 3.47 3.82
N GLU A 74 -4.72 2.74 4.89
CA GLU A 74 -5.61 1.56 4.86
C GLU A 74 -7.02 1.94 4.40
N SER A 75 -7.58 3.03 4.93
CA SER A 75 -8.91 3.53 4.53
C SER A 75 -8.95 3.96 3.07
N LEU A 76 -7.87 4.59 2.60
CA LEU A 76 -7.75 5.00 1.20
C LEU A 76 -7.62 3.78 0.28
N ASP A 77 -6.83 2.78 0.68
CA ASP A 77 -6.67 1.53 -0.08
C ASP A 77 -8.00 0.78 -0.21
N LEU A 78 -8.73 0.65 0.90
CA LEU A 78 -10.09 0.08 0.91
C LEU A 78 -11.01 0.82 -0.05
N SER A 79 -10.99 2.15 -0.04
CA SER A 79 -11.82 2.97 -0.93
C SER A 79 -11.49 2.70 -2.41
N TYR A 80 -10.20 2.49 -2.74
CA TYR A 80 -9.80 2.12 -4.11
C TYR A 80 -10.31 0.73 -4.49
N THR A 81 -10.26 -0.24 -3.58
CA THR A 81 -10.81 -1.58 -3.82
C THR A 81 -12.32 -1.50 -4.07
N GLU A 82 -13.07 -0.81 -3.22
CA GLU A 82 -14.52 -0.63 -3.39
C GLU A 82 -14.88 0.03 -4.72
N ILE A 83 -14.12 1.07 -5.12
CA ILE A 83 -14.32 1.72 -6.42
C ILE A 83 -14.12 0.74 -7.58
N GLN A 84 -13.07 -0.08 -7.55
CA GLN A 84 -12.82 -1.07 -8.60
C GLN A 84 -13.94 -2.12 -8.68
N GLU A 85 -14.46 -2.57 -7.54
CA GLU A 85 -15.60 -3.49 -7.49
C GLU A 85 -16.86 -2.85 -8.11
N TYR A 86 -17.15 -1.59 -7.78
CA TYR A 86 -18.28 -0.87 -8.37
C TYR A 86 -18.11 -0.61 -9.87
N GLU A 87 -16.90 -0.35 -10.36
CA GLU A 87 -16.63 -0.19 -11.79
C GLU A 87 -16.92 -1.49 -12.56
N VAL A 88 -16.52 -2.64 -12.02
CA VAL A 88 -16.84 -3.95 -12.60
C VAL A 88 -18.34 -4.20 -12.58
N GLU A 89 -19.03 -3.95 -11.47
CA GLU A 89 -20.49 -4.12 -11.39
C GLU A 89 -21.23 -3.23 -12.41
N LEU A 90 -20.80 -1.97 -12.55
CA LEU A 90 -21.37 -1.04 -13.52
C LEU A 90 -21.21 -1.54 -14.96
N GLU A 91 -20.05 -2.11 -15.29
CA GLU A 91 -19.78 -2.64 -16.64
C GLU A 91 -20.64 -3.86 -16.94
N LEU A 92 -20.81 -4.78 -15.99
CA LEU A 92 -21.71 -5.92 -16.11
C LEU A 92 -23.17 -5.49 -16.33
N LEU A 93 -23.63 -4.49 -15.57
CA LEU A 93 -24.99 -3.97 -15.72
C LEU A 93 -25.21 -3.29 -17.08
N LYS A 94 -24.20 -2.61 -17.63
CA LYS A 94 -24.27 -2.04 -18.97
C LYS A 94 -24.33 -3.14 -20.04
N GLU A 95 -23.53 -4.19 -19.90
CA GLU A 95 -23.55 -5.33 -20.82
C GLU A 95 -24.92 -6.03 -20.82
N ASP A 96 -25.49 -6.32 -19.65
CA ASP A 96 -26.83 -6.92 -19.53
C ASP A 96 -27.91 -6.03 -20.17
N ASN A 97 -27.82 -4.71 -19.95
CA ASN A 97 -28.74 -3.76 -20.56
C ASN A 97 -28.67 -3.78 -22.10
N GLU A 98 -27.46 -3.77 -22.67
CA GLU A 98 -27.25 -3.82 -24.12
C GLU A 98 -27.80 -5.12 -24.74
N GLN A 99 -27.60 -6.25 -24.06
CA GLN A 99 -28.16 -7.52 -24.47
C GLN A 99 -29.70 -7.50 -24.44
N LEU A 100 -30.31 -6.93 -23.41
CA LEU A 100 -31.76 -6.80 -23.29
C LEU A 100 -32.36 -5.91 -24.39
N VAL A 101 -31.72 -4.78 -24.69
CA VAL A 101 -32.13 -3.87 -25.78
C VAL A 101 -32.09 -4.60 -27.12
N THR A 102 -30.98 -5.27 -27.43
CA THR A 102 -30.82 -6.05 -28.67
C THR A 102 -31.91 -7.12 -28.82
N GLN A 103 -32.24 -7.82 -27.73
CA GLN A 103 -33.31 -8.82 -27.73
C GLN A 103 -34.70 -8.20 -27.94
N TYR A 104 -34.95 -7.02 -27.35
CA TYR A 104 -36.21 -6.31 -27.51
C TYR A 104 -36.41 -5.87 -28.97
N GLU A 105 -35.37 -5.31 -29.59
CA GLU A 105 -35.42 -4.89 -31.00
C GLU A 105 -35.69 -6.06 -31.94
N ARG A 106 -35.11 -7.24 -31.68
CA ARG A 106 -35.34 -8.44 -32.51
C ARG A 106 -36.76 -9.01 -32.41
N LYS A 107 -37.44 -8.80 -31.29
CA LYS A 107 -38.79 -9.32 -31.04
C LYS A 107 -39.91 -8.39 -31.52
N ARG A 108 -39.56 -7.23 -32.08
CA ARG A 108 -40.47 -6.22 -32.61
C ARG A 108 -40.50 -6.24 -34.13
#